data_AF-A0A060YCG0-F1
#
_entry.id   AF-A0A060YCG0-F1
#
_cell.length_a   1.000
_cell.length_b   1.000
_cell.length_c   1.000
_cell.angle_alpha   90.00
_cell.angle_beta   90.00
_cell.angle_gamma   90.00
#
_symmetry.space_group_name_H-M   'P 1'
#
loop_
_entity.id
_entity.type
_entity.pdbx_description
1 polymer ?
#
loop_
_entity_poly.entity_id
_entity_poly.type
_entity_poly.pdbx_seq_one_letter_code
_entity_poly.pdbx_strand_id
1 'polypeptide(L)'
;MSYSLCLWPVIAPTYMHCTSHVIFPLFSGSRLRQDDSPPRIVEHPSDLIVSKGEPATLNCKAEGRPAPTVEWYKDGERVETDRDNPRSHRMLLPSGSLFFLRIVHGRRSKPDDGSYVCVARNYLGQAVSHNASLEVASK
;
A
#
# COMPACT_ATOMS: atom_id res chain seq x y z
N MET A 1 36.15 2.43 63.20
CA MET A 1 36.64 1.12 62.75
C MET A 1 35.66 0.54 61.74
N SER A 2 36.07 0.35 60.49
CA SER A 2 36.00 -0.93 59.77
C SER A 2 36.37 -0.67 58.31
N TYR A 3 37.25 -1.50 57.79
CA TYR A 3 38.17 -1.19 56.71
C TYR A 3 37.65 -1.67 55.36
N SER A 4 37.90 -0.86 54.34
CA SER A 4 37.80 -1.23 52.92
C SER A 4 38.96 -2.17 52.59
N LEU A 5 38.67 -3.31 51.95
CA LEU A 5 39.68 -4.23 51.45
C LEU A 5 39.58 -4.30 49.92
N CYS A 6 40.38 -3.48 49.24
CA CYS A 6 40.74 -3.70 47.84
C CYS A 6 41.99 -4.57 47.81
N LEU A 7 41.86 -5.83 47.39
CA LEU A 7 43.01 -6.68 47.06
C LEU A 7 43.31 -6.54 45.57
N TRP A 8 44.45 -5.91 45.28
CA TRP A 8 45.08 -5.84 43.95
C TRP A 8 45.61 -7.20 43.50
N PRO A 9 45.74 -7.40 42.18
CA PRO A 9 47.00 -7.88 41.62
C PRO A 9 47.70 -6.76 40.86
N VAL A 10 48.97 -6.59 41.21
CA VAL A 10 49.96 -5.68 40.62
C VAL A 10 50.48 -6.28 39.32
N ILE A 11 50.06 -5.77 38.16
CA ILE A 11 50.90 -5.64 36.93
C ILE A 11 50.30 -4.49 36.07
N ALA A 12 51.08 -3.46 35.74
CA ALA A 12 50.69 -2.27 34.93
C ALA A 12 51.13 -2.43 33.44
N PRO A 13 50.95 -1.46 32.49
CA PRO A 13 50.14 -0.22 32.46
C PRO A 13 49.33 0.00 31.13
N THR A 14 48.67 1.15 31.05
CA THR A 14 48.12 1.85 29.84
C THR A 14 46.80 1.33 29.25
N TYR A 15 45.70 2.02 29.57
CA TYR A 15 45.08 3.01 28.68
C TYR A 15 44.02 3.77 29.50
N MET A 16 44.24 5.08 29.68
CA MET A 16 43.17 6.00 30.05
C MET A 16 42.18 6.05 28.89
N HIS A 17 40.90 5.77 29.15
CA HIS A 17 39.83 6.35 28.35
C HIS A 17 38.93 7.17 29.26
N CYS A 18 39.15 8.48 29.17
CA CYS A 18 38.24 9.51 29.61
C CYS A 18 37.28 9.78 28.44
N THR A 19 35.96 9.83 28.69
CA THR A 19 35.06 10.95 28.30
C THR A 19 33.58 10.54 28.39
N SER A 20 32.87 11.30 29.22
CA SER A 20 31.49 11.78 29.03
C SER A 20 30.33 10.79 29.04
N HIS A 21 29.69 10.69 30.22
CA HIS A 21 28.29 10.31 30.35
C HIS A 21 27.40 11.31 29.60
N VAL A 22 26.92 10.93 28.41
CA VAL A 22 25.74 11.55 27.79
C VAL A 22 24.67 10.46 27.76
N ILE A 23 23.78 10.47 28.75
CA ILE A 23 22.58 9.63 28.72
C ILE A 23 21.65 10.30 27.70
N PHE A 24 21.75 9.86 26.44
CA PHE A 24 20.70 10.13 25.48
C PHE A 24 19.42 9.44 25.99
N PRO A 25 18.27 10.13 26.05
CA PRO A 25 17.02 9.44 26.32
C PRO A 25 16.88 8.36 25.26
N LEU A 26 16.53 7.14 25.69
CA LEU A 26 16.10 6.08 24.78
C LEU A 26 14.90 6.64 24.01
N PHE A 27 15.15 7.22 22.85
CA PHE A 27 14.11 7.56 21.92
C PHE A 27 13.40 6.25 21.62
N SER A 28 12.16 6.16 22.09
CA SER A 28 11.18 5.18 21.63
C SER A 28 10.87 5.49 20.17
N GLY A 29 11.84 5.22 19.30
CA GLY A 29 11.66 5.20 17.87
C GLY A 29 11.19 3.81 17.52
N SER A 30 9.91 3.67 17.16
CA SER A 30 9.40 2.46 16.51
C SER A 30 10.35 2.10 15.37
N ARG A 31 11.05 0.98 15.52
CA ARG A 31 11.98 0.46 14.52
C ARG A 31 11.15 0.14 13.27
N LEU A 32 11.18 1.00 12.25
CA LEU A 32 10.71 0.62 10.91
C LEU A 32 11.38 -0.71 10.59
N ARG A 33 10.63 -1.74 10.17
CA ARG A 33 11.30 -3.00 9.82
C ARG A 33 12.24 -2.65 8.67
N GLN A 34 13.48 -3.10 8.76
CA GLN A 34 14.58 -2.70 7.87
C GLN A 34 14.33 -2.99 6.37
N ASP A 35 13.16 -3.55 6.03
CA ASP A 35 12.72 -4.00 4.72
C ASP A 35 11.33 -3.44 4.33
N ASP A 36 10.76 -2.54 5.12
CA ASP A 36 9.50 -1.89 4.75
C ASP A 36 9.75 -0.88 3.61
N SER A 37 8.84 -0.84 2.65
CA SER A 37 8.92 -0.01 1.45
C SER A 37 7.56 0.62 1.12
N PRO A 38 7.53 1.88 0.65
CA PRO A 38 6.29 2.54 0.25
C PRO A 38 5.65 1.81 -0.94
N PRO A 39 4.33 1.98 -1.15
CA PRO A 39 3.65 1.37 -2.26
C PRO A 39 4.18 1.91 -3.59
N ARG A 40 4.23 1.05 -4.60
CA ARG A 40 4.55 1.41 -5.98
C ARG A 40 3.64 0.63 -6.93
N ILE A 41 3.00 1.34 -7.86
CA ILE A 41 2.28 0.69 -8.96
C ILE A 41 3.31 0.16 -9.95
N VAL A 42 3.23 -1.14 -10.26
CA VAL A 42 4.11 -1.82 -11.23
C VAL A 42 3.38 -2.24 -12.50
N GLU A 43 2.06 -2.34 -12.44
CA GLU A 43 1.19 -2.51 -13.60
C GLU A 43 0.07 -1.47 -13.52
N HIS A 44 0.03 -0.58 -14.50
CA HIS A 44 -0.99 0.46 -14.61
C HIS A 44 -2.15 -0.05 -15.46
N PRO A 45 -3.39 0.39 -15.20
CA PRO A 45 -4.49 0.08 -16.07
C PRO A 45 -4.34 0.77 -17.43
N SER A 46 -4.97 0.18 -18.43
CA SER A 46 -5.06 0.70 -19.79
C SER A 46 -6.51 0.96 -20.15
N ASP A 47 -6.73 1.90 -21.07
CA ASP A 47 -8.06 2.16 -21.63
C ASP A 47 -8.69 0.89 -22.20
N LEU A 48 -9.99 0.73 -22.00
CA LEU A 48 -10.75 -0.45 -22.39
C LEU A 48 -12.09 -0.06 -23.01
N ILE A 49 -12.37 -0.59 -24.19
CA ILE A 49 -13.69 -0.51 -24.83
C ILE A 49 -14.31 -1.91 -24.78
N VAL A 50 -15.48 -2.03 -24.15
CA VAL A 50 -16.11 -3.33 -23.90
C VAL A 50 -17.61 -3.29 -24.15
N SER A 51 -18.17 -4.38 -24.68
CA SER A 51 -19.61 -4.46 -24.93
C SER A 51 -20.42 -4.59 -23.65
N LYS A 52 -21.61 -4.00 -23.63
CA LYS A 52 -22.56 -4.16 -22.53
C LYS A 52 -22.85 -5.65 -22.28
N GLY A 53 -22.79 -6.06 -21.02
CA GLY A 53 -23.09 -7.42 -20.58
C GLY A 53 -21.87 -8.36 -20.58
N GLU A 54 -20.80 -8.01 -21.26
CA GLU A 54 -19.56 -8.79 -21.27
C GLU A 54 -18.75 -8.55 -20.00
N PRO A 55 -17.95 -9.54 -19.57
CA PRO A 55 -16.99 -9.36 -18.48
C PRO A 55 -15.82 -8.46 -18.92
N ALA A 56 -15.17 -7.83 -17.94
CA ALA A 56 -14.02 -6.95 -18.19
C ALA A 56 -13.05 -6.95 -16.99
N THR A 57 -11.79 -6.60 -17.24
CA THR A 57 -10.79 -6.43 -16.18
C THR A 57 -9.99 -5.16 -16.42
N LEU A 58 -9.90 -4.30 -15.40
CA LEU A 58 -8.90 -3.25 -15.34
C LEU A 58 -7.73 -3.75 -14.49
N ASN A 59 -6.58 -3.91 -15.12
CA ASN A 59 -5.40 -4.43 -14.43
C ASN A 59 -4.77 -3.36 -13.54
N CYS A 60 -4.40 -3.77 -12.33
CA CYS A 60 -3.56 -2.96 -11.47
C CYS A 60 -2.76 -3.89 -10.57
N LYS A 61 -1.46 -3.67 -10.49
CA LYS A 61 -0.58 -4.40 -9.58
C LYS A 61 0.26 -3.40 -8.80
N ALA A 62 0.28 -3.56 -7.49
CA ALA A 62 1.06 -2.75 -6.58
C ALA A 62 2.02 -3.61 -5.75
N GLU A 63 3.22 -3.10 -5.53
CA GLU A 63 4.24 -3.68 -4.66
C GLU A 63 4.47 -2.75 -3.48
N GLY A 64 4.94 -3.30 -2.35
CA GLY A 64 5.26 -2.55 -1.15
C GLY A 64 5.38 -3.51 0.03
N ARG A 65 6.08 -3.08 1.08
CA ARG A 65 6.21 -3.84 2.32
C ARG A 65 5.84 -2.95 3.50
N PRO A 66 4.84 -3.31 4.31
CA PRO A 66 3.85 -4.37 4.15
C PRO A 66 3.07 -4.28 2.84
N ALA A 67 2.50 -5.41 2.42
CA ALA A 67 1.72 -5.51 1.18
C ALA A 67 0.63 -4.43 1.16
N PRO A 68 0.55 -3.61 0.11
CA PRO A 68 -0.38 -2.50 0.08
C PRO A 68 -1.81 -2.96 -0.16
N THR A 69 -2.77 -2.27 0.45
CA THR A 69 -4.19 -2.41 0.11
C THR A 69 -4.49 -1.59 -1.14
N VAL A 70 -5.27 -2.15 -2.07
CA VAL A 70 -5.65 -1.49 -3.32
C VAL A 70 -7.12 -1.11 -3.27
N GLU A 71 -7.42 0.13 -3.64
CA GLU A 71 -8.79 0.64 -3.81
C GLU A 71 -8.91 1.27 -5.20
N TRP A 72 -10.12 1.24 -5.76
CA TRP A 72 -10.40 1.85 -7.05
C TRP A 72 -11.27 3.09 -6.91
N TYR A 73 -11.01 4.07 -7.75
CA TYR A 73 -11.81 5.28 -7.86
C TYR A 73 -12.25 5.45 -9.31
N LYS A 74 -13.53 5.81 -9.50
CA LYS A 74 -14.10 6.18 -10.79
C LYS A 74 -14.53 7.64 -10.72
N ASP A 75 -14.00 8.48 -11.60
CA ASP A 75 -14.33 9.91 -11.68
C ASP A 75 -14.20 10.64 -10.33
N GLY A 76 -13.25 10.20 -9.49
CA GLY A 76 -12.99 10.73 -8.15
C GLY A 76 -13.79 10.08 -7.01
N GLU A 77 -14.76 9.23 -7.30
CA GLU A 77 -15.56 8.52 -6.30
C GLU A 77 -15.05 7.09 -6.06
N ARG A 78 -15.06 6.64 -4.80
CA ARG A 78 -14.61 5.28 -4.45
C ARG A 78 -15.56 4.24 -5.05
N VAL A 79 -15.00 3.24 -5.72
CA VAL A 79 -15.75 2.14 -6.32
C VAL A 79 -16.09 1.11 -5.25
N GLU A 80 -17.38 0.82 -5.07
CA GLU A 80 -17.85 -0.29 -4.24
C GLU A 80 -17.59 -1.64 -4.93
N THR A 81 -17.01 -2.58 -4.19
CA THR A 81 -16.64 -3.93 -4.67
C THR A 81 -17.32 -5.03 -3.85
N ASP A 82 -17.07 -6.28 -4.20
CA ASP A 82 -17.47 -7.47 -3.44
C ASP A 82 -16.98 -7.46 -1.97
N ARG A 83 -15.91 -6.72 -1.68
CA ARG A 83 -15.38 -6.52 -0.32
C ARG A 83 -16.28 -5.66 0.56
N ASP A 84 -17.00 -4.72 -0.05
CA ASP A 84 -17.89 -3.79 0.63
C ASP A 84 -19.34 -4.31 0.61
N ASN A 85 -19.75 -4.91 -0.51
CA ASN A 85 -21.09 -5.45 -0.74
C ASN A 85 -21.01 -6.77 -1.53
N PRO A 86 -21.36 -7.92 -0.91
CA PRO A 86 -21.31 -9.23 -1.56
C PRO A 86 -22.19 -9.38 -2.81
N ARG A 87 -23.11 -8.44 -3.07
CA ARG A 87 -23.97 -8.42 -4.26
C ARG A 87 -23.43 -7.54 -5.40
N SER A 88 -22.29 -6.87 -5.19
CA SER A 88 -21.66 -6.06 -6.23
C SER A 88 -21.28 -6.92 -7.45
N HIS A 89 -21.47 -6.39 -8.66
CA HIS A 89 -21.00 -7.04 -9.88
C HIS A 89 -19.51 -6.77 -10.16
N ARG A 90 -18.85 -6.00 -9.28
CA ARG A 90 -17.45 -5.61 -9.35
C ARG A 90 -16.68 -6.32 -8.26
N MET A 91 -15.58 -6.97 -8.61
CA MET A 91 -14.77 -7.79 -7.73
C MET A 91 -13.35 -7.25 -7.65
N LEU A 92 -12.82 -7.12 -6.44
CA LEU A 92 -11.42 -6.78 -6.22
C LEU A 92 -10.58 -8.07 -6.14
N LEU A 93 -9.79 -8.31 -7.19
CA LEU A 93 -8.93 -9.49 -7.27
C LEU A 93 -7.72 -9.37 -6.32
N PRO A 94 -7.14 -10.50 -5.86
CA PRO A 94 -5.94 -10.48 -5.02
C PRO A 94 -4.73 -9.76 -5.64
N SER A 95 -4.68 -9.63 -6.97
CA SER A 95 -3.66 -8.85 -7.68
C SER A 95 -3.77 -7.34 -7.45
N GLY A 96 -4.95 -6.85 -7.07
CA GLY A 96 -5.32 -5.44 -7.09
C GLY A 96 -6.18 -5.05 -8.31
N SER A 97 -6.34 -5.94 -9.28
CA SER A 97 -7.15 -5.69 -10.48
C SER A 97 -8.65 -5.61 -10.15
N LEU A 98 -9.37 -4.73 -10.86
CA LEU A 98 -10.82 -4.62 -10.77
C LEU A 98 -11.47 -5.47 -11.86
N PHE A 99 -12.18 -6.50 -11.46
CA PHE A 99 -12.91 -7.39 -12.37
C PHE A 99 -14.41 -7.06 -12.36
N PHE A 100 -15.00 -6.93 -13.54
CA PHE A 100 -16.43 -6.75 -13.74
C PHE A 100 -17.01 -8.07 -14.23
N LEU A 101 -17.95 -8.65 -13.46
CA LEU A 101 -18.67 -9.85 -13.88
C LEU A 101 -19.46 -9.63 -15.18
N ARG A 102 -19.99 -8.41 -15.34
CA ARG A 102 -20.67 -7.93 -16.54
C ARG A 102 -20.66 -6.41 -16.56
N ILE A 103 -20.48 -5.82 -17.73
CA ILE A 103 -20.54 -4.37 -17.90
C ILE A 103 -21.99 -3.87 -17.92
N VAL A 104 -22.32 -2.95 -17.03
CA VAL A 104 -23.65 -2.38 -16.85
C VAL A 104 -23.74 -1.01 -17.51
N HIS A 105 -24.57 -0.92 -18.54
CA HIS A 105 -24.87 0.32 -19.25
C HIS A 105 -26.37 0.44 -19.53
N GLY A 106 -27.03 1.41 -18.91
CA GLY A 106 -28.45 1.71 -19.07
C GLY A 106 -28.68 3.01 -19.83
N ARG A 107 -29.92 3.24 -20.28
CA ARG A 107 -30.29 4.50 -20.97
C ARG A 107 -30.21 5.73 -20.06
N ARG A 108 -30.48 5.57 -18.75
CA ARG A 108 -30.50 6.66 -17.76
C ARG A 108 -29.31 6.67 -16.82
N SER A 109 -28.57 5.56 -16.73
CA SER A 109 -27.43 5.41 -15.82
C SER A 109 -26.37 4.52 -16.46
N LYS A 110 -25.12 4.97 -16.39
CA LYS A 110 -23.95 4.28 -16.91
C LYS A 110 -22.96 4.05 -15.76
N PRO A 111 -23.28 3.14 -14.83
CA PRO A 111 -22.53 3.02 -13.57
C PRO A 111 -21.09 2.57 -13.77
N ASP A 112 -20.77 1.86 -14.85
CA ASP A 112 -19.42 1.36 -15.14
C ASP A 112 -18.62 2.21 -16.13
N ASP A 113 -19.27 3.09 -16.90
CA ASP A 113 -18.61 3.97 -17.87
C ASP A 113 -17.92 5.12 -17.12
N GLY A 114 -16.62 5.36 -17.34
CA GLY A 114 -15.90 6.45 -16.67
C GLY A 114 -14.38 6.29 -16.64
N SER A 115 -13.70 7.22 -15.97
CA SER A 115 -12.24 7.22 -15.80
C SER A 115 -11.86 6.59 -14.47
N TYR A 116 -11.04 5.54 -14.53
CA TYR A 116 -10.63 4.75 -13.38
C TYR A 116 -9.17 4.99 -12.99
N VAL A 117 -8.91 4.99 -11.68
CA VAL A 117 -7.56 4.89 -11.11
C VAL A 117 -7.56 3.88 -9.97
N CYS A 118 -6.47 3.15 -9.83
CA CYS A 118 -6.20 2.37 -8.64
C CYS A 118 -5.28 3.13 -7.69
N VAL A 119 -5.53 2.98 -6.40
CA VAL A 119 -4.82 3.63 -5.32
C VAL A 119 -4.32 2.55 -4.37
N ALA A 120 -3.00 2.42 -4.26
CA ALA A 120 -2.34 1.48 -3.36
C ALA A 120 -1.85 2.20 -2.10
N ARG A 121 -2.15 1.67 -0.92
CA ARG A 121 -1.81 2.27 0.38
C ARG A 121 -1.13 1.28 1.29
N ASN A 122 -0.10 1.74 2.00
CA ASN A 122 0.38 1.09 3.22
C ASN A 122 0.75 2.17 4.25
N TYR A 123 1.31 1.78 5.39
CA TYR A 123 1.61 2.74 6.45
C TYR A 123 2.73 3.75 6.09
N LEU A 124 3.51 3.49 5.04
CA LEU A 124 4.58 4.36 4.55
C LEU A 124 4.10 5.36 3.49
N GLY A 125 2.90 5.20 2.94
CA GLY A 125 2.34 6.16 1.98
C GLY A 125 1.31 5.60 1.02
N GLN A 126 1.18 6.27 -0.12
CA GLN A 126 0.21 6.00 -1.17
C GLN A 126 0.86 6.10 -2.55
N ALA A 127 0.46 5.23 -3.47
CA ALA A 127 0.74 5.35 -4.89
C ALA A 127 -0.57 5.36 -5.67
N VAL A 128 -0.63 6.15 -6.74
CA VAL A 128 -1.79 6.29 -7.62
C VAL A 128 -1.37 5.87 -9.02
N SER A 129 -2.20 5.09 -9.70
CA SER A 129 -1.94 4.67 -11.07
C SER A 129 -2.13 5.79 -12.08
N HIS A 130 -1.90 5.46 -13.35
CA HIS A 130 -2.39 6.30 -14.43
C HIS A 130 -3.91 6.15 -14.54
N ASN A 131 -4.56 7.12 -15.18
CA ASN A 131 -5.96 7.00 -15.56
C ASN A 131 -6.12 5.95 -16.66
N ALA A 132 -7.23 5.23 -16.60
CA ALA A 132 -7.72 4.40 -17.69
C ALA A 132 -9.22 4.67 -17.90
N SER A 133 -9.63 4.90 -19.14
CA SER A 133 -11.04 5.03 -19.49
C SER A 133 -11.67 3.66 -19.73
N LEU A 134 -12.82 3.40 -19.11
CA LEU A 134 -13.68 2.29 -19.48
C LEU A 134 -14.88 2.84 -20.25
N GLU A 135 -14.94 2.51 -21.53
CA GLU A 135 -16.01 2.91 -22.44
C GLU A 135 -16.85 1.70 -22.86
N VAL A 136 -18.16 1.91 -22.94
CA VAL A 136 -19.05 0.84 -23.40
C VAL A 136 -19.26 0.95 -24.91
N ALA A 137 -18.92 -0.10 -25.64
CA ALA A 137 -19.10 -0.15 -27.09
C ALA A 137 -20.56 0.14 -27.48
N SER A 138 -20.75 1.14 -28.33
CA SER A 138 -22.05 1.44 -28.95
C SER A 138 -22.32 0.40 -30.04
N LYS A 139 -23.44 -0.31 -29.95
CA LYS A 139 -23.95 -1.13 -31.05
C LYS A 139 -24.67 -0.25 -32.06
#